data_AF-A0A5C1YQR4-F1
#
_entry.id   AF-A0A5C1YQR4-F1
#
_cell.length_a   1.000
_cell.length_b   1.000
_cell.length_c   1.000
_cell.angle_alpha   90.00
_cell.angle_beta   90.00
_cell.angle_gamma   90.00
#
_symmetry.space_group_name_H-M   'P 1'
#
loop_
_entity.id
_entity.type
_entity.pdbx_description
1 polymer ?
#
loop_
_entity_poly.entity_id
_entity_poly.type
_entity_poly.pdbx_seq_one_letter_code
_entity_poly.pdbx_strand_id
1 'polypeptide(L)'
;MTSSASLGPLRAKFRALEEERERTWSPDALAVNVNQRALLVREHGQIQGVVQKGDVLPEFTLPTVDGATVSLIDLVAKGPAVLVFFRFATCPACNIALPYYRDTLWPKLKAAGISLLAISPQPVPALSEIATRHTLPFPVASDVGLELSRALGITYKFDEASYQAAVSKGGRSIDLNGLDDVWELPKPAVLVVGPERVVQFADVSPDWMDRTESDKVLKALALDAGEASHAA
;
A
#
# COMPACT_ATOMS: atom_id res chain seq x y z
N MET A 1 -9.71 26.71 -16.33
CA MET A 1 -9.21 27.06 -14.98
C MET A 1 -9.84 26.09 -13.99
N THR A 2 -9.30 24.88 -13.87
CA THR A 2 -9.71 23.94 -12.83
C THR A 2 -8.97 24.33 -11.56
N SER A 3 -9.72 24.85 -10.61
CA SER A 3 -9.24 25.14 -9.26
C SER A 3 -8.56 23.88 -8.71
N SER A 4 -7.25 23.97 -8.46
CA SER A 4 -6.52 22.99 -7.68
C SER A 4 -6.97 23.14 -6.23
N ALA A 5 -8.14 22.58 -5.92
CA ALA A 5 -8.50 22.32 -4.53
C ALA A 5 -7.36 21.47 -3.97
N SER A 6 -6.63 22.02 -2.99
CA SER A 6 -5.61 21.28 -2.27
C SER A 6 -6.18 19.93 -1.88
N LEU A 7 -5.67 18.87 -2.51
CA LEU A 7 -5.98 17.49 -2.17
C LEU A 7 -5.38 17.27 -0.79
N GLY A 8 -6.14 17.61 0.26
CA GLY A 8 -5.67 17.61 1.62
C GLY A 8 -4.98 16.29 2.01
N PRO A 9 -4.19 16.30 3.09
CA PRO A 9 -3.31 15.19 3.44
C PRO A 9 -4.09 13.88 3.63
N LEU A 10 -3.45 12.75 3.31
CA LEU A 10 -4.04 11.43 3.41
C LEU A 10 -4.59 11.17 4.82
N ARG A 11 -3.85 11.62 5.84
CA ARG A 11 -4.28 11.50 7.25
C ARG A 11 -5.63 12.18 7.54
N ALA A 12 -5.96 13.27 6.87
CA ALA A 12 -7.24 13.95 7.06
C ALA A 12 -8.40 13.14 6.46
N LYS A 13 -8.16 12.49 5.32
CA LYS A 13 -9.14 11.58 4.70
C LYS A 13 -9.38 10.34 5.57
N PHE A 14 -8.34 9.82 6.21
CA PHE A 14 -8.48 8.71 7.15
C PHE A 14 -9.19 9.09 8.44
N ARG A 15 -8.97 10.30 8.96
CA ARG A 15 -9.75 10.81 10.09
C ARG A 15 -11.24 10.89 9.76
N ALA A 16 -11.60 11.42 8.58
CA ALA A 16 -12.98 11.47 8.14
C ALA A 16 -13.62 10.08 8.02
N LEU A 17 -12.85 9.07 7.55
CA LEU A 17 -13.31 7.68 7.52
C LEU A 17 -13.48 7.08 8.92
N GLU A 18 -12.62 7.43 9.88
CA GLU A 18 -12.75 7.02 11.28
C GLU A 18 -14.02 7.61 11.91
N GLU A 19 -14.22 8.93 11.76
CA GLU A 19 -15.42 9.65 12.25
C GLU A 19 -16.71 9.08 11.65
N GLU A 20 -16.69 8.71 10.35
CA GLU A 20 -17.82 8.04 9.72
C GLU A 20 -18.11 6.68 10.36
N ARG A 21 -17.09 5.87 10.64
CA ARG A 21 -17.25 4.56 11.29
C ARG A 21 -17.79 4.70 12.70
N GLU A 22 -17.26 5.63 13.49
CA GLU A 22 -17.74 5.92 14.84
C GLU A 22 -19.24 6.26 14.85
N ARG A 23 -19.73 6.93 13.81
CA ARG A 23 -21.15 7.28 13.66
C ARG A 23 -22.02 6.13 13.13
N THR A 24 -21.47 5.25 12.29
CA THR A 24 -22.28 4.31 11.47
C THR A 24 -22.13 2.84 11.84
N TRP A 25 -21.04 2.45 12.52
CA TRP A 25 -20.78 1.07 12.89
C TRP A 25 -21.34 0.76 14.27
N SER A 26 -21.63 -0.52 14.53
CA SER A 26 -21.91 -0.96 15.90
C SER A 26 -20.64 -0.87 16.75
N PRO A 27 -20.77 -0.67 18.08
CA PRO A 27 -19.63 -0.65 18.98
C PRO A 27 -18.73 -1.88 18.86
N ASP A 28 -19.32 -3.08 18.72
CA ASP A 28 -18.58 -4.33 18.58
C ASP A 28 -17.76 -4.37 17.27
N ALA A 29 -18.37 -3.99 16.14
CA ALA A 29 -17.68 -3.97 14.86
C ALA A 29 -16.52 -2.95 14.84
N LEU A 30 -16.73 -1.79 15.48
CA LEU A 30 -15.69 -0.79 15.64
C LEU A 30 -14.56 -1.30 16.53
N ALA A 31 -14.88 -1.93 17.67
CA ALA A 31 -13.91 -2.49 18.59
C ALA A 31 -13.04 -3.57 17.92
N VAL A 32 -13.62 -4.48 17.13
CA VAL A 32 -12.86 -5.48 16.36
C VAL A 32 -11.83 -4.80 15.45
N ASN A 33 -12.24 -3.74 14.73
CA ASN A 33 -11.33 -3.04 13.82
C ASN A 33 -10.19 -2.31 14.55
N VAL A 34 -10.53 -1.59 15.62
CA VAL A 34 -9.58 -0.79 16.40
C VAL A 34 -8.60 -1.68 17.16
N ASN A 35 -9.08 -2.77 17.76
CA ASN A 35 -8.25 -3.67 18.56
C ASN A 35 -7.20 -4.38 17.71
N GLN A 36 -7.56 -4.86 16.51
CA GLN A 36 -6.58 -5.43 15.59
C GLN A 36 -5.50 -4.41 15.23
N ARG A 37 -5.86 -3.15 14.92
CA ARG A 37 -4.87 -2.11 14.59
C ARG A 37 -3.94 -1.84 15.76
N ALA A 38 -4.51 -1.69 16.96
CA ALA A 38 -3.74 -1.46 18.18
C ALA A 38 -2.78 -2.62 18.48
N LEU A 39 -3.22 -3.86 18.23
CA LEU A 39 -2.37 -5.05 18.31
C LEU A 39 -1.18 -4.94 17.36
N LEU A 40 -1.43 -4.64 16.08
CA LEU A 40 -0.37 -4.50 15.08
C LEU A 40 0.63 -3.40 15.44
N VAL A 41 0.16 -2.25 15.93
CA VAL A 41 1.03 -1.16 16.37
C VAL A 41 1.92 -1.60 17.53
N ARG A 42 1.35 -2.28 18.52
CA ARG A 42 2.09 -2.78 19.69
C ARG A 42 3.16 -3.79 19.32
N GLU A 43 2.86 -4.68 18.39
CA GLU A 43 3.76 -5.77 17.99
C GLU A 43 4.79 -5.34 16.95
N HIS A 44 4.55 -4.26 16.20
CA HIS A 44 5.40 -3.87 15.07
C HIS A 44 6.89 -3.74 15.43
N GLY A 45 7.19 -3.12 16.57
CA GLY A 45 8.57 -2.96 17.05
C GLY A 45 9.24 -4.24 17.55
N GLN A 46 8.50 -5.36 17.62
CA GLN A 46 8.97 -6.66 18.08
C GLN A 46 9.23 -7.64 16.93
N ILE A 47 8.78 -7.30 15.71
CA ILE A 47 8.94 -8.16 14.53
C ILE A 47 10.34 -7.98 13.96
N GLN A 48 11.08 -9.09 13.85
CA GLN A 48 12.35 -9.13 13.14
C GLN A 48 12.14 -9.34 11.63
N GLY A 49 13.07 -8.86 10.81
CA GLY A 49 13.03 -9.05 9.36
C GLY A 49 12.00 -8.18 8.63
N VAL A 50 11.43 -7.17 9.29
CA VAL A 50 10.70 -6.10 8.60
C VAL A 50 11.70 -5.33 7.74
N VAL A 51 11.40 -5.16 6.45
CA VAL A 51 12.25 -4.43 5.52
C VAL A 51 12.59 -3.01 6.01
N GLN A 52 13.85 -2.63 5.88
CA GLN A 52 14.39 -1.34 6.27
C GLN A 52 15.25 -0.72 5.17
N LYS A 53 15.53 0.57 5.31
CA LYS A 53 16.51 1.25 4.46
C LYS A 53 17.87 0.55 4.56
N GLY A 54 18.47 0.29 3.40
CA GLY A 54 19.75 -0.41 3.27
C GLY A 54 19.61 -1.89 2.93
N ASP A 55 18.43 -2.48 3.12
CA ASP A 55 18.18 -3.88 2.76
C ASP A 55 18.22 -4.07 1.24
N VAL A 56 18.60 -5.27 0.81
CA VAL A 56 18.51 -5.70 -0.59
C VAL A 56 17.23 -6.49 -0.75
N LEU A 57 16.32 -6.02 -1.60
CA LEU A 57 15.09 -6.74 -1.89
C LEU A 57 15.38 -8.07 -2.60
N PRO A 58 14.61 -9.13 -2.29
CA PRO A 58 14.61 -10.32 -3.13
C PRO A 58 14.19 -9.95 -4.56
N GLU A 59 14.71 -10.70 -5.53
CA GLU A 59 14.23 -10.57 -6.89
C GLU A 59 12.80 -11.13 -6.95
N PHE A 60 11.95 -10.47 -7.72
CA PHE A 60 10.59 -10.92 -7.96
C PHE A 60 10.17 -10.60 -9.38
N THR A 61 9.23 -11.41 -9.86
CA THR A 61 8.44 -11.14 -11.06
C THR A 61 6.98 -11.43 -10.70
N LEU A 62 6.11 -10.44 -10.86
CA LEU A 62 4.70 -10.55 -10.49
C LEU A 62 3.80 -10.33 -11.72
N PRO A 63 2.67 -11.05 -11.84
CA PRO A 63 1.67 -10.76 -12.86
C PRO A 63 0.94 -9.45 -12.53
N THR A 64 0.63 -8.69 -13.57
CA THR A 64 -0.11 -7.42 -13.48
C THR A 64 -1.54 -7.56 -14.00
N VAL A 65 -2.41 -6.63 -13.59
CA VAL A 65 -3.85 -6.67 -13.94
C VAL A 65 -4.16 -6.54 -15.42
N ASP A 66 -3.23 -6.02 -16.21
CA ASP A 66 -3.30 -5.89 -17.67
C ASP A 66 -2.85 -7.16 -18.41
N GLY A 67 -2.51 -8.23 -17.68
CA GLY A 67 -2.08 -9.52 -18.24
C GLY A 67 -0.59 -9.58 -18.57
N ALA A 68 0.18 -8.53 -18.25
CA ALA A 68 1.64 -8.55 -18.36
C ALA A 68 2.30 -9.12 -17.08
N THR A 69 3.63 -9.03 -17.04
CA THR A 69 4.43 -9.29 -15.85
C THR A 69 5.37 -8.13 -15.62
N VAL A 70 5.74 -7.90 -14.36
CA VAL A 70 6.69 -6.86 -13.97
C VAL A 70 7.76 -7.48 -13.08
N SER A 71 9.02 -7.25 -13.41
CA SER A 71 10.16 -7.67 -12.60
C SER A 71 10.76 -6.49 -11.83
N LEU A 72 11.37 -6.76 -10.67
CA LEU A 72 12.08 -5.72 -9.93
C LEU A 72 13.24 -5.14 -10.74
N ILE A 73 13.93 -5.97 -11.53
CA ILE A 73 15.04 -5.54 -12.40
C ILE A 73 14.55 -4.49 -13.40
N ASP A 74 13.44 -4.73 -14.08
CA ASP A 74 12.89 -3.79 -15.06
C ASP A 74 12.45 -2.48 -14.40
N LEU A 75 11.86 -2.56 -13.21
CA LEU A 75 11.42 -1.39 -12.45
C LEU A 75 12.57 -0.45 -12.11
N VAL A 76 13.72 -1.00 -11.72
CA VAL A 76 14.89 -0.22 -11.28
C VAL A 76 15.93 0.03 -12.38
N ALA A 77 15.69 -0.46 -13.62
CA ALA A 77 16.65 -0.38 -14.72
C ALA A 77 16.99 1.07 -15.13
N LYS A 78 16.08 2.01 -14.92
CA LYS A 78 16.22 3.42 -15.31
C LYS A 78 16.44 4.38 -14.13
N GLY A 79 16.51 3.86 -12.91
CA GLY A 79 16.55 4.65 -11.69
C GLY A 79 15.76 3.97 -10.57
N PRO A 80 15.43 4.70 -9.49
CA PRO A 80 14.64 4.12 -8.41
C PRO A 80 13.20 3.80 -8.86
N ALA A 81 12.56 2.90 -8.13
CA ALA A 81 11.15 2.56 -8.26
C ALA A 81 10.44 2.71 -6.91
N VAL A 82 9.16 3.07 -6.95
CA VAL A 82 8.28 3.14 -5.78
C VAL A 82 7.37 1.92 -5.74
N LEU A 83 7.41 1.16 -4.65
CA LEU A 83 6.52 0.02 -4.41
C LEU A 83 5.49 0.41 -3.36
N VAL A 84 4.20 0.25 -3.65
CA VAL A 84 3.09 0.55 -2.74
C VAL A 84 2.34 -0.73 -2.43
N PHE A 85 2.55 -1.28 -1.24
CA PHE A 85 1.81 -2.45 -0.76
C PHE A 85 0.49 -2.03 -0.15
N PHE A 86 -0.59 -2.71 -0.51
CA PHE A 86 -1.92 -2.48 0.04
C PHE A 86 -2.63 -3.79 0.35
N ARG A 87 -3.65 -3.68 1.22
CA ARG A 87 -4.32 -4.85 1.81
C ARG A 87 -5.16 -5.62 0.80
N PHE A 88 -6.23 -5.01 0.29
CA PHE A 88 -7.16 -5.62 -0.65
C PHE A 88 -8.07 -4.54 -1.30
N ALA A 89 -8.68 -4.88 -2.43
CA ALA A 89 -9.43 -4.07 -3.38
C ALA A 89 -10.70 -3.44 -2.80
N THR A 90 -11.36 -4.11 -1.86
CA THR A 90 -12.57 -3.60 -1.18
C THR A 90 -12.26 -2.94 0.17
N CYS A 91 -10.98 -2.83 0.55
CA CYS A 91 -10.58 -2.17 1.80
C CYS A 91 -10.88 -0.67 1.71
N PRO A 92 -11.72 -0.09 2.60
CA PRO A 92 -12.07 1.33 2.52
C PRO A 92 -10.85 2.27 2.57
N ALA A 93 -9.86 1.95 3.41
CA ALA A 93 -8.64 2.73 3.50
C ALA A 93 -7.78 2.65 2.22
N CYS A 94 -7.76 1.50 1.54
CA CYS A 94 -7.05 1.37 0.25
C CYS A 94 -7.77 2.13 -0.87
N ASN A 95 -9.11 2.16 -0.84
CA ASN A 95 -9.93 2.94 -1.76
C ASN A 95 -9.78 4.46 -1.57
N ILE A 96 -9.18 4.91 -0.47
CA ILE A 96 -8.76 6.30 -0.24
C ILE A 96 -7.30 6.51 -0.65
N ALA A 97 -6.40 5.61 -0.25
CA ALA A 97 -4.96 5.77 -0.43
C ALA A 97 -4.52 5.70 -1.90
N LEU A 98 -5.05 4.75 -2.69
CA LEU A 98 -4.61 4.58 -4.08
C LEU A 98 -4.98 5.78 -4.98
N PRO A 99 -6.23 6.33 -4.91
CA PRO A 99 -6.53 7.59 -5.58
C PRO A 99 -5.69 8.77 -5.08
N TYR A 100 -5.40 8.83 -3.78
CA TYR A 100 -4.50 9.86 -3.24
C TYR A 100 -3.11 9.78 -3.89
N TYR A 101 -2.50 8.59 -4.01
CA TYR A 101 -1.22 8.44 -4.69
C TYR A 101 -1.31 8.69 -6.20
N ARG A 102 -2.41 8.29 -6.86
CA ARG A 102 -2.69 8.64 -8.26
C ARG A 102 -2.64 10.15 -8.48
N ASP A 103 -3.24 10.93 -7.57
CA ASP A 103 -3.40 12.36 -7.78
C ASP A 103 -2.20 13.18 -7.29
N THR A 104 -1.49 12.71 -6.26
CA THR A 104 -0.46 13.51 -5.56
C THR A 104 0.97 13.00 -5.74
N LEU A 105 1.16 11.69 -5.93
CA LEU A 105 2.49 11.06 -6.04
C LEU A 105 2.84 10.77 -7.51
N TRP A 106 1.97 10.05 -8.21
CA TRP A 106 2.22 9.56 -9.56
C TRP A 106 2.62 10.65 -10.58
N PRO A 107 1.98 11.83 -10.64
CA PRO A 107 2.33 12.84 -11.64
C PRO A 107 3.79 13.30 -11.52
N LYS A 108 4.30 13.37 -10.29
CA LYS A 108 5.69 13.75 -9.99
C LYS A 108 6.67 12.63 -10.35
N LEU A 109 6.35 11.39 -9.99
CA LEU A 109 7.16 10.22 -10.35
C LEU A 109 7.25 10.05 -11.87
N LYS A 110 6.12 10.14 -12.57
CA LYS A 110 6.06 10.05 -14.03
C LYS A 110 6.91 11.12 -14.70
N ALA A 111 6.86 12.37 -14.21
CA ALA A 111 7.68 13.46 -14.74
C ALA A 111 9.20 13.22 -14.53
N ALA A 112 9.57 12.55 -13.43
CA ALA A 112 10.95 12.16 -13.13
C ALA A 112 11.38 10.84 -13.78
N GLY A 113 10.50 10.16 -14.52
CA GLY A 113 10.79 8.84 -15.11
C GLY A 113 10.88 7.69 -14.10
N ILE A 114 10.32 7.87 -12.89
CA ILE A 114 10.33 6.89 -11.81
C ILE A 114 9.09 5.99 -11.90
N SER A 115 9.33 4.68 -11.87
CA SER A 115 8.28 3.67 -11.86
C SER A 115 7.53 3.65 -10.54
N LEU A 116 6.21 3.43 -10.57
CA LEU A 116 5.41 3.08 -9.40
C LEU A 116 4.71 1.74 -9.66
N LEU A 117 4.77 0.82 -8.69
CA LEU A 117 4.04 -0.43 -8.71
C LEU A 117 3.18 -0.56 -7.46
N ALA A 118 1.87 -0.77 -7.61
CA ALA A 118 1.00 -1.13 -6.48
C ALA A 118 0.88 -2.65 -6.36
N ILE A 119 1.00 -3.20 -5.16
CA ILE A 119 1.10 -4.65 -4.91
C ILE A 119 0.10 -5.06 -3.83
N SER A 120 -0.66 -6.12 -4.10
CA SER A 120 -1.59 -6.74 -3.14
C SER A 120 -1.61 -8.26 -3.38
N PRO A 121 -1.87 -9.08 -2.36
CA PRO A 121 -1.88 -10.53 -2.51
C PRO A 121 -3.13 -11.07 -3.22
N GLN A 122 -4.12 -10.21 -3.51
CA GLN A 122 -5.35 -10.68 -4.13
C GLN A 122 -5.15 -11.17 -5.56
N PRO A 123 -5.94 -12.16 -6.01
CA PRO A 123 -5.99 -12.58 -7.40
C PRO A 123 -6.28 -11.42 -8.37
N VAL A 124 -5.71 -11.51 -9.58
CA VAL A 124 -5.80 -10.49 -10.64
C VAL A 124 -7.21 -9.95 -10.89
N PRO A 125 -8.30 -10.75 -10.95
CA PRO A 125 -9.64 -10.21 -11.18
C PRO A 125 -10.07 -9.14 -10.15
N ALA A 126 -9.83 -9.38 -8.86
CA ALA A 126 -10.16 -8.43 -7.81
C ALA A 126 -9.30 -7.15 -7.90
N LEU A 127 -8.03 -7.30 -8.29
CA LEU A 127 -7.13 -6.16 -8.49
C LEU A 127 -7.49 -5.32 -9.71
N SER A 128 -7.97 -5.96 -10.78
CA SER A 128 -8.45 -5.28 -11.98
C SER A 128 -9.63 -4.36 -11.65
N GLU A 129 -10.56 -4.82 -10.79
CA GLU A 129 -11.70 -4.00 -10.35
C GLU A 129 -11.26 -2.71 -9.65
N ILE A 130 -10.30 -2.75 -8.71
CA ILE A 130 -9.84 -1.54 -8.03
C ILE A 130 -9.04 -0.63 -8.96
N ALA A 131 -8.24 -1.20 -9.87
CA ALA A 131 -7.50 -0.44 -10.87
C ALA A 131 -8.44 0.34 -11.80
N THR A 132 -9.50 -0.32 -12.30
CA THR A 132 -10.53 0.31 -13.13
C THR A 132 -11.36 1.32 -12.35
N ARG A 133 -11.84 0.97 -11.15
CA ARG A 133 -12.69 1.84 -10.30
C ARG A 133 -12.05 3.20 -10.04
N HIS A 134 -10.73 3.20 -9.82
CA HIS A 134 -9.98 4.41 -9.49
C HIS A 134 -9.13 4.94 -10.65
N THR A 135 -9.26 4.37 -11.85
CA THR A 135 -8.49 4.76 -13.03
C THR A 135 -6.99 4.88 -12.71
N LEU A 136 -6.43 3.83 -12.09
CA LEU A 136 -5.04 3.85 -11.65
C LEU A 136 -4.11 3.86 -12.89
N PRO A 137 -3.22 4.86 -13.05
CA PRO A 137 -2.39 5.03 -14.24
C PRO A 137 -1.05 4.31 -14.14
N PHE A 138 -0.83 3.59 -13.04
CA PHE A 138 0.37 2.82 -12.75
C PHE A 138 0.02 1.33 -12.64
N PRO A 139 0.96 0.42 -12.93
CA PRO A 139 0.73 -1.01 -12.81
C PRO A 139 0.27 -1.43 -11.42
N VAL A 140 -0.64 -2.42 -11.40
CA VAL A 140 -1.08 -3.12 -10.19
C VAL A 140 -0.72 -4.59 -10.35
N ALA A 141 0.07 -5.13 -9.42
CA ALA A 141 0.55 -6.50 -9.43
C ALA A 141 -0.03 -7.34 -8.30
N SER A 142 -0.10 -8.64 -8.57
CA SER A 142 -0.68 -9.65 -7.70
C SER A 142 0.42 -10.50 -7.05
N ASP A 143 0.53 -10.42 -5.72
CA ASP A 143 1.43 -11.20 -4.86
C ASP A 143 0.67 -12.38 -4.22
N VAL A 144 -0.03 -13.17 -5.05
CA VAL A 144 -0.76 -14.36 -4.57
C VAL A 144 0.20 -15.26 -3.80
N GLY A 145 -0.23 -15.76 -2.65
CA GLY A 145 0.62 -16.56 -1.76
C GLY A 145 1.46 -15.72 -0.79
N LEU A 146 1.44 -14.39 -0.89
CA LEU A 146 2.15 -13.43 -0.03
C LEU A 146 3.67 -13.65 -0.02
N GLU A 147 4.26 -14.23 -1.07
CA GLU A 147 5.68 -14.59 -1.07
C GLU A 147 6.56 -13.37 -0.88
N LEU A 148 6.33 -12.32 -1.67
CA LEU A 148 7.09 -11.07 -1.55
C LEU A 148 6.77 -10.38 -0.22
N SER A 149 5.48 -10.26 0.13
CA SER A 149 5.06 -9.60 1.37
C SER A 149 5.64 -10.26 2.62
N ARG A 150 5.75 -11.59 2.65
CA ARG A 150 6.37 -12.35 3.75
C ARG A 150 7.88 -12.17 3.78
N ALA A 151 8.54 -12.20 2.61
CA ALA A 151 9.98 -11.97 2.51
C ALA A 151 10.39 -10.58 3.02
N LEU A 152 9.48 -9.60 3.00
CA LEU A 152 9.69 -8.24 3.52
C LEU A 152 9.26 -8.07 4.99
N GLY A 153 8.76 -9.11 5.65
CA GLY A 153 8.27 -9.03 7.03
C GLY A 153 7.05 -8.11 7.21
N ILE A 154 6.36 -7.75 6.13
CA ILE A 154 5.26 -6.78 6.17
C ILE A 154 3.90 -7.43 6.38
N THR A 155 3.76 -8.75 6.47
CA THR A 155 2.45 -9.37 6.69
C THR A 155 1.99 -9.31 8.15
N TYR A 156 0.71 -9.56 8.35
CA TYR A 156 0.10 -9.79 9.64
C TYR A 156 -1.07 -10.77 9.52
N LYS A 157 -1.33 -11.50 10.61
CA LYS A 157 -2.49 -12.40 10.73
C LYS A 157 -3.66 -11.70 11.43
N PHE A 158 -4.86 -12.10 11.07
CA PHE A 158 -6.07 -11.67 11.76
C PHE A 158 -6.03 -12.24 13.18
N ASP A 159 -6.35 -11.41 14.17
CA ASP A 159 -6.70 -11.87 15.51
C ASP A 159 -8.03 -12.63 15.45
N GLU A 160 -8.30 -13.39 16.51
CA GLU A 160 -9.48 -14.26 16.57
C GLU A 160 -10.76 -13.49 16.28
N ALA A 161 -10.91 -12.29 16.86
CA ALA A 161 -12.11 -11.47 16.69
C ALA A 161 -12.28 -10.98 15.24
N SER A 162 -11.18 -10.57 14.59
CA SER A 162 -11.17 -10.16 13.19
C SER A 162 -11.45 -11.31 12.24
N TYR A 163 -10.90 -12.49 12.53
CA TYR A 163 -11.17 -13.73 11.80
C TYR A 163 -12.67 -14.07 11.86
N GLN A 164 -13.24 -14.16 13.06
CA GLN A 164 -14.66 -14.47 13.25
C GLN A 164 -15.57 -13.42 12.60
N ALA A 165 -15.22 -12.14 12.70
CA ALA A 165 -15.96 -11.06 12.06
C ALA A 165 -15.90 -11.12 10.52
N ALA A 166 -14.80 -11.61 9.95
CA ALA A 166 -14.68 -11.78 8.51
C ALA A 166 -15.47 -13.01 8.02
N VAL A 167 -15.35 -14.15 8.71
CA VAL A 167 -16.08 -15.39 8.39
C VAL A 167 -17.59 -15.20 8.50
N SER A 168 -18.07 -14.55 9.55
CA SER A 168 -19.52 -14.29 9.74
C SER A 168 -20.15 -13.43 8.64
N LYS A 169 -19.33 -12.67 7.91
CA LYS A 169 -19.74 -11.87 6.74
C LYS A 169 -19.56 -12.61 5.40
N GLY A 170 -19.20 -13.89 5.45
CA GLY A 170 -18.93 -14.72 4.28
C GLY A 170 -17.56 -14.47 3.65
N GLY A 171 -16.62 -13.84 4.37
CA GLY A 171 -15.26 -13.65 3.89
C GLY A 171 -14.54 -14.99 3.71
N ARG A 172 -13.66 -15.07 2.70
CA ARG A 172 -12.80 -16.22 2.44
C ARG A 172 -11.37 -15.76 2.25
N SER A 173 -10.41 -16.43 2.88
CA SER A 173 -8.98 -16.10 2.74
C SER A 173 -8.49 -16.20 1.29
N ILE A 174 -9.03 -17.17 0.52
CA ILE A 174 -8.69 -17.36 -0.89
C ILE A 174 -8.97 -16.10 -1.72
N ASP A 175 -10.00 -15.33 -1.38
CA ASP A 175 -10.32 -14.07 -2.07
C ASP A 175 -9.37 -12.93 -1.68
N LEU A 176 -8.68 -13.06 -0.54
CA LEU A 176 -7.74 -12.07 -0.01
C LEU A 176 -6.32 -12.31 -0.49
N ASN A 177 -5.86 -13.56 -0.58
CA ASN A 177 -4.46 -13.86 -0.87
C ASN A 177 -4.23 -15.10 -1.75
N GLY A 178 -5.30 -15.72 -2.25
CA GLY A 178 -5.23 -16.94 -3.06
C GLY A 178 -4.79 -18.19 -2.30
N LEU A 179 -4.82 -18.17 -0.96
CA LEU A 179 -4.56 -19.34 -0.11
C LEU A 179 -5.80 -19.72 0.72
N ASP A 180 -6.03 -21.03 0.86
CA ASP A 180 -7.12 -21.55 1.68
C ASP A 180 -6.73 -21.57 3.17
N ASP A 181 -7.66 -21.18 4.03
CA ASP A 181 -7.50 -21.02 5.49
C ASP A 181 -6.26 -20.22 5.98
N VAL A 182 -5.77 -19.28 5.17
CA VAL A 182 -4.67 -18.38 5.54
C VAL A 182 -5.18 -16.95 5.69
N TRP A 183 -5.52 -16.56 6.90
CA TRP A 183 -6.03 -15.21 7.22
C TRP A 183 -4.91 -14.20 7.45
N GLU A 184 -4.25 -13.84 6.36
CA GLU A 184 -3.05 -13.01 6.35
C GLU A 184 -3.14 -11.93 5.26
N LEU A 185 -2.69 -10.73 5.59
CA LEU A 185 -2.63 -9.59 4.68
C LEU A 185 -1.32 -8.80 4.90
N PRO A 186 -0.84 -8.04 3.91
CA PRO A 186 0.23 -7.09 4.13
C PRO A 186 -0.26 -5.91 4.98
N LYS A 187 0.56 -5.49 5.95
CA LYS A 187 0.55 -4.12 6.45
C LYS A 187 0.81 -3.20 5.24
N PRO A 188 0.04 -2.12 5.04
CA PRO A 188 0.37 -1.17 3.99
C PRO A 188 1.81 -0.69 4.13
N ALA A 189 2.52 -0.55 3.02
CA ALA A 189 3.89 -0.10 3.05
C ALA A 189 4.23 0.68 1.78
N VAL A 190 5.15 1.63 1.89
CA VAL A 190 5.76 2.30 0.74
C VAL A 190 7.26 2.12 0.81
N LEU A 191 7.83 1.58 -0.26
CA LEU A 191 9.27 1.42 -0.43
C LEU A 191 9.74 2.26 -1.61
N VAL A 192 10.92 2.88 -1.48
CA VAL A 192 11.71 3.36 -2.61
C VAL A 192 12.89 2.42 -2.77
N VAL A 193 13.00 1.79 -3.93
CA VAL A 193 14.03 0.79 -4.22
C VAL A 193 14.91 1.33 -5.33
N GLY A 194 16.20 1.45 -5.06
CA GLY A 194 17.19 1.93 -6.00
C GLY A 194 17.80 0.82 -6.87
N PRO A 195 18.86 1.17 -7.61
CA PRO A 195 19.70 0.20 -8.30
C PRO A 195 20.19 -0.90 -7.35
N GLU A 196 20.53 -2.06 -7.91
CA GLU A 196 20.97 -3.25 -7.14
C GLU A 196 19.94 -3.76 -6.11
N ARG A 197 18.68 -3.32 -6.23
CA ARG A 197 17.55 -3.67 -5.35
C ARG A 197 17.68 -3.12 -3.92
N VAL A 198 18.53 -2.11 -3.70
CA VAL A 198 18.75 -1.54 -2.37
C VAL A 198 17.60 -0.61 -1.99
N VAL A 199 17.02 -0.81 -0.79
CA VAL A 199 15.98 0.05 -0.23
C VAL A 199 16.58 1.39 0.16
N GLN A 200 16.09 2.47 -0.44
CA GLN A 200 16.48 3.84 -0.14
C GLN A 200 15.54 4.48 0.90
N PHE A 201 14.29 4.02 0.94
CA PHE A 201 13.26 4.41 1.89
C PHE A 201 12.31 3.24 2.13
N ALA A 202 11.91 3.05 3.39
CA ALA A 202 10.88 2.11 3.78
C ALA A 202 10.01 2.75 4.86
N ASP A 203 8.69 2.68 4.67
CA ASP A 203 7.70 3.04 5.67
C ASP A 203 6.62 1.96 5.68
N VAL A 204 6.55 1.22 6.78
CA VAL A 204 5.59 0.13 7.00
C VAL A 204 4.56 0.64 8.00
N SER A 205 3.29 0.59 7.63
CA SER A 205 2.17 1.16 8.38
C SER A 205 1.43 0.06 9.15
N PRO A 206 1.82 -0.26 10.40
CA PRO A 206 1.10 -1.26 11.21
C PRO A 206 -0.34 -0.85 11.48
N ASP A 207 -0.59 0.44 11.71
CA ASP A 207 -1.94 0.99 11.59
C ASP A 207 -2.23 1.28 10.11
N TRP A 208 -3.12 0.50 9.50
CA TRP A 208 -3.51 0.71 8.10
C TRP A 208 -4.30 2.01 7.83
N MET A 209 -4.60 2.80 8.86
CA MET A 209 -5.17 4.16 8.80
C MET A 209 -4.14 5.27 9.04
N ASP A 210 -2.87 4.94 9.29
CA ASP A 210 -1.75 5.89 9.31
C ASP A 210 -0.73 5.47 8.26
N ARG A 211 -0.78 6.09 7.07
CA ARG A 211 0.03 5.70 5.92
C ARG A 211 0.94 6.81 5.46
N THR A 212 1.98 6.41 4.74
CA THR A 212 2.94 7.29 4.12
C THR A 212 2.27 8.37 3.27
N GLU A 213 2.55 9.63 3.58
CA GLU A 213 2.12 10.77 2.77
C GLU A 213 3.03 10.90 1.54
N SER A 214 2.50 11.42 0.43
CA SER A 214 3.25 11.55 -0.83
C SER A 214 4.48 12.45 -0.69
N ASP A 215 4.42 13.47 0.17
CA ASP A 215 5.54 14.37 0.46
C ASP A 215 6.75 13.64 1.06
N LYS A 216 6.53 12.66 1.94
CA LYS A 216 7.60 11.81 2.50
C LYS A 216 8.30 11.01 1.40
N VAL A 217 7.54 10.43 0.48
CA VAL A 217 8.08 9.65 -0.65
C VAL A 217 8.85 10.56 -1.61
N LEU A 218 8.29 11.72 -1.96
CA LEU A 218 8.94 12.68 -2.84
C LEU A 218 10.23 13.24 -2.23
N LYS A 219 10.23 13.55 -0.93
CA LYS A 219 11.44 13.95 -0.21
C LYS A 219 12.50 12.86 -0.19
N ALA A 220 12.12 11.60 -0.02
CA ALA A 220 13.05 10.48 -0.10
C ALA A 220 13.70 10.35 -1.50
N LEU A 221 13.03 10.84 -2.53
CA LEU A 221 13.49 10.89 -3.91
C LEU A 221 14.14 12.23 -4.31
N ALA A 222 14.25 13.20 -3.39
CA ALA A 222 14.66 14.57 -3.69
C ALA A 222 13.82 15.24 -4.81
N LEU A 223 12.52 14.93 -4.83
CA LEU A 223 11.51 15.49 -5.74
C LEU A 223 10.53 16.43 -5.03
N ASP A 224 10.77 16.72 -3.75
CA ASP A 224 10.12 17.81 -3.06
C ASP A 224 10.46 19.11 -3.78
N ALA A 225 9.42 19.86 -4.15
CA ALA A 225 9.57 21.07 -4.93
C ALA A 225 10.55 22.01 -4.23
N GLY A 226 11.73 22.18 -4.83
CA GLY A 226 12.32 23.50 -4.85
C GLY A 226 11.24 24.46 -5.33
N GLU A 227 11.00 25.50 -4.55
CA GLU A 227 10.51 26.75 -5.10
C GLU A 227 11.23 26.96 -6.43
N ALA A 228 10.47 27.29 -7.46
CA ALA A 228 11.04 27.67 -8.74
C ALA A 228 12.12 28.73 -8.47
N SER A 229 13.38 28.33 -8.59
CA SER A 229 14.50 29.24 -8.72
C SER A 229 14.33 29.95 -10.06
N HIS A 230 13.47 30.97 -10.08
CA HIS A 230 13.59 32.05 -11.03
C HIS A 230 14.80 32.89 -10.61
N ALA A 231 15.98 32.42 -11.02
CA ALA A 231 17.21 33.18 -11.01
C ALA A 231 18.00 32.80 -12.27
N ALA A 232 17.68 33.48 -13.36
CA ALA A 232 18.58 34.16 -14.30
C ALA A 232 17.79 34.63 -15.52
#